data_AF-A0A8J4CWJ4-F1
#
_entry.id   AF-A0A8J4CWJ4-F1
#
_cell.length_a   1.000
_cell.length_b   1.000
_cell.length_c   1.000
_cell.angle_alpha   90.00
_cell.angle_beta   90.00
_cell.angle_gamma   90.00
#
_symmetry.space_group_name_H-M   'P 1'
#
loop_
_entity.id
_entity.type
_entity.pdbx_description
1 polymer ?
#
loop_
_entity_poly.entity_id
_entity_poly.type
_entity_poly.pdbx_seq_one_letter_code
_entity_poly.pdbx_strand_id
1 'polypeptide(L)'
;DTASVDVQEHANASGPLLMTLGIKLDSVDRALWNLDRIDQRHLPLDGIYRFGSSALRGTGQGVTIYSVDSGVYADHNEFRPWPDAATEVSEQGTSRPGSRAIYGYDFVDGDKVAADCDGHGTHVASSAVGRSVGVARGSRLVAVRVLDCSGSGTIADTVAGLDWVARNVQLPAVAMMSLGVPAGSWSDVLSESVRTLVQKHGVVVVVASGNSAVDSCTVVPANVPEVLTVAASNMENKFGPGARGGRESMYQWANTGACVDLFAPGVEIFGACGGGDRCAAMTPGAYTWASGTSMAAPLVAGVAALYLEAHPQARPEEVAAALLAGASEGAVRDERMLPGTPNRLLYSRLDALVSEAPQEISLSQHLAPPPIIPSPRPRLLLPSSPRMPPPQQPSPRLQPQLQVQPQQKPRKLDQQQQQHQQHQQQRWVRAGGNLNAATATTATAAITGTSTNFPRH
;
A
#
# COMPACT_ATOMS: atom_id res chain seq x y z
N ASP A 1 19.08 27.33 -19.03
CA ASP A 1 18.01 27.49 -18.02
C ASP A 1 17.86 26.22 -17.20
N THR A 2 18.75 26.09 -16.21
CA THR A 2 18.77 25.00 -15.22
C THR A 2 18.03 25.50 -13.99
N ALA A 3 16.79 25.06 -13.80
CA ALA A 3 16.10 25.20 -12.52
C ALA A 3 16.53 24.03 -11.62
N SER A 4 17.53 24.28 -10.78
CA SER A 4 17.74 23.56 -9.53
C SER A 4 16.52 23.81 -8.66
N VAL A 5 15.55 22.89 -8.68
CA VAL A 5 14.45 22.90 -7.73
C VAL A 5 15.01 22.42 -6.39
N ASP A 6 15.06 23.32 -5.41
CA ASP A 6 15.43 23.03 -4.03
C ASP A 6 14.49 21.94 -3.46
N VAL A 7 14.95 20.69 -3.45
CA VAL A 7 14.19 19.54 -2.93
C VAL A 7 14.02 19.61 -1.41
N GLN A 8 14.74 20.51 -0.73
CA GLN A 8 14.70 20.67 0.72
C GLN A 8 13.49 21.44 1.26
N GLU A 9 12.82 22.27 0.45
CA GLU A 9 11.65 23.04 0.92
C GLU A 9 10.33 22.23 0.89
N HIS A 10 10.28 21.13 0.14
CA HIS A 10 9.04 20.41 -0.14
C HIS A 10 8.61 19.40 0.95
N ALA A 11 9.47 19.08 1.91
CA ALA A 11 9.16 18.18 3.03
C ALA A 11 8.56 18.89 4.27
N ASN A 12 8.37 20.22 4.20
CA ASN A 12 7.84 21.03 5.31
C ASN A 12 6.35 21.39 5.16
N ALA A 13 5.62 20.79 4.21
CA ALA A 13 4.20 21.07 4.01
C ALA A 13 3.31 20.33 5.04
N SER A 14 3.51 20.59 6.33
CA SER A 14 2.42 20.47 7.31
C SER A 14 1.61 21.77 7.23
N GLY A 15 0.73 21.85 6.23
CA GLY A 15 -0.24 22.94 6.14
C GLY A 15 -1.23 22.92 7.31
N PRO A 16 -1.90 24.04 7.64
CA PRO A 16 -2.87 24.08 8.72
C PRO A 16 -4.04 23.13 8.43
N LEU A 17 -4.37 22.29 9.40
CA LEU A 17 -5.53 21.39 9.41
C LEU A 17 -6.81 22.23 9.17
N LEU A 18 -7.40 22.15 7.97
CA LEU A 18 -8.72 22.75 7.74
C LEU A 18 -9.80 21.74 8.14
N MET A 19 -10.75 22.15 8.98
CA MET A 19 -11.91 21.32 9.29
C MET A 19 -13.08 21.70 8.39
N THR A 20 -13.50 20.80 7.50
CA THR A 20 -14.74 20.96 6.74
C THR A 20 -15.73 19.88 7.19
N LEU A 21 -16.89 20.28 7.73
CA LEU A 21 -17.90 19.34 8.26
C LEU A 21 -17.38 18.37 9.35
N GLY A 22 -16.34 18.77 10.09
CA GLY A 22 -15.66 17.92 11.08
C GLY A 22 -14.65 16.94 10.48
N ILE A 23 -14.46 16.89 9.16
CA ILE A 23 -13.43 16.07 8.51
C ILE A 23 -12.09 16.81 8.56
N LYS A 24 -11.03 16.08 8.93
CA LYS A 24 -9.64 16.57 8.91
C LYS A 24 -9.07 16.40 7.50
N LEU A 25 -8.39 17.43 7.01
CA LEU A 25 -7.78 17.43 5.69
C LEU A 25 -6.40 18.10 5.70
N ASP A 26 -5.55 17.59 4.83
CA ASP A 26 -4.24 18.16 4.51
C ASP A 26 -4.16 18.46 3.02
N SER A 27 -3.67 19.65 2.69
CA SER A 27 -3.28 19.95 1.31
C SER A 27 -2.01 19.17 0.98
N VAL A 28 -2.06 18.36 -0.07
CA VAL A 28 -0.93 17.53 -0.49
C VAL A 28 -0.34 18.06 -1.80
N ASP A 29 0.98 18.11 -1.86
CA ASP A 29 1.67 18.42 -3.11
C ASP A 29 1.43 17.29 -4.14
N ARG A 30 1.55 17.64 -5.42
CA ARG A 30 1.52 16.67 -6.53
C ARG A 30 2.44 15.47 -6.30
N ALA A 31 3.56 15.63 -5.60
CA ALA A 31 4.47 14.54 -5.30
C ALA A 31 3.83 13.43 -4.45
N LEU A 32 2.82 13.77 -3.65
CA LEU A 32 2.04 12.88 -2.80
C LEU A 32 0.72 12.46 -3.45
N TRP A 33 0.73 12.30 -4.78
CA TRP A 33 -0.43 11.86 -5.58
C TRP A 33 -1.07 10.58 -5.05
N ASN A 34 -0.29 9.71 -4.39
CA ASN A 34 -0.76 8.48 -3.81
C ASN A 34 -1.70 8.71 -2.62
N LEU A 35 -1.42 9.70 -1.77
CA LEU A 35 -2.31 10.06 -0.66
C LEU A 35 -3.58 10.72 -1.18
N ASP A 36 -3.43 11.69 -2.09
CA ASP A 36 -4.53 12.32 -2.84
C ASP A 36 -5.42 11.26 -3.50
N ARG A 37 -4.82 10.25 -4.15
CA ARG A 37 -5.58 9.25 -4.89
C ARG A 37 -6.46 8.37 -4.01
N ILE A 38 -6.01 7.97 -2.83
CA ILE A 38 -6.69 6.93 -2.05
C ILE A 38 -7.88 7.45 -1.24
N ASP A 39 -8.07 8.76 -1.08
CA ASP A 39 -9.21 9.32 -0.33
C ASP A 39 -10.43 9.68 -1.21
N GLN A 40 -10.31 9.49 -2.53
CA GLN A 40 -11.32 9.79 -3.53
C GLN A 40 -11.62 8.59 -4.46
N ARG A 41 -12.85 8.50 -4.96
CA ARG A 41 -13.26 7.41 -5.87
C ARG A 41 -12.92 7.69 -7.33
N HIS A 42 -13.08 8.93 -7.75
CA HIS A 42 -12.99 9.36 -9.14
C HIS A 42 -11.89 10.38 -9.32
N LEU A 43 -11.27 10.38 -10.49
CA LEU A 43 -10.36 11.44 -10.95
C LEU A 43 -11.17 12.65 -11.43
N PRO A 44 -10.58 13.87 -11.49
CA PRO A 44 -9.19 14.21 -11.18
C PRO A 44 -8.87 14.24 -9.69
N LEU A 45 -7.59 14.07 -9.34
CA LEU A 45 -6.97 14.42 -8.06
C LEU A 45 -7.32 15.85 -7.66
N ASP A 46 -7.60 16.06 -6.37
CA ASP A 46 -8.07 17.35 -5.87
C ASP A 46 -7.00 18.12 -5.07
N GLY A 47 -5.86 17.50 -4.80
CA GLY A 47 -4.76 18.08 -4.01
C GLY A 47 -5.01 18.00 -2.51
N ILE A 48 -5.95 17.16 -2.06
CA ILE A 48 -6.36 17.07 -0.66
C ILE A 48 -6.32 15.61 -0.20
N TYR A 49 -5.74 15.38 0.97
CA TYR A 49 -5.83 14.10 1.65
C TYR A 49 -6.69 14.22 2.91
N ARG A 50 -7.80 13.50 2.96
CA ARG A 50 -8.73 13.41 4.09
C ARG A 50 -8.47 12.13 4.87
N PHE A 51 -8.17 12.26 6.15
CA PHE A 51 -7.68 11.13 6.95
C PHE A 51 -8.46 10.88 8.24
N GLY A 52 -9.27 11.82 8.72
CA GLY A 52 -10.03 11.62 9.97
C GLY A 52 -11.25 12.50 10.09
N SER A 53 -11.87 12.48 11.26
CA SER A 53 -13.05 13.28 11.59
C SER A 53 -12.93 13.97 12.95
N SER A 54 -14.02 14.56 13.42
CA SER A 54 -14.13 15.10 14.78
C SER A 54 -14.27 13.99 15.82
N ALA A 55 -14.75 12.81 15.41
CA ALA A 55 -14.94 11.64 16.26
C ALA A 55 -13.74 10.67 16.24
N LEU A 56 -13.02 10.58 15.11
CA LEU A 56 -11.88 9.69 14.92
C LEU A 56 -10.65 10.50 14.54
N ARG A 57 -9.50 10.23 15.16
CA ARG A 57 -8.28 10.98 14.82
C ARG A 57 -7.86 10.66 13.40
N GLY A 58 -8.02 9.39 13.00
CA GLY A 58 -7.79 8.95 11.64
C GLY A 58 -6.31 8.95 11.29
N THR A 59 -5.49 8.60 12.26
CA THR A 59 -4.03 8.59 12.13
C THR A 59 -3.46 7.20 12.37
N GLY A 60 -4.27 6.18 12.65
CA GLY A 60 -3.82 4.85 13.05
C GLY A 60 -3.26 4.82 14.47
N GLN A 61 -3.65 5.78 15.32
CA GLN A 61 -3.16 5.86 16.68
C GLN A 61 -3.53 4.61 17.49
N GLY A 62 -2.58 4.09 18.28
CA GLY A 62 -2.76 2.88 19.07
C GLY A 62 -2.54 1.58 18.30
N VAL A 63 -2.27 1.65 16.99
CA VAL A 63 -1.94 0.50 16.15
C VAL A 63 -0.43 0.40 15.94
N THR A 64 0.12 -0.82 16.02
CA THR A 64 1.53 -1.09 15.72
C THR A 64 1.68 -1.71 14.33
N ILE A 65 2.52 -1.12 13.49
CA ILE A 65 2.91 -1.70 12.19
C ILE A 65 4.30 -2.34 12.32
N TYR A 66 4.40 -3.63 12.04
CA TYR A 66 5.66 -4.36 11.95
C TYR A 66 6.15 -4.34 10.49
N SER A 67 7.32 -3.76 10.27
CA SER A 67 7.97 -3.71 8.95
C SER A 67 8.97 -4.85 8.84
N VAL A 68 8.60 -5.92 8.13
CA VAL A 68 9.49 -7.07 7.88
C VAL A 68 10.19 -6.82 6.54
N ASP A 69 11.37 -6.21 6.58
CA ASP A 69 12.03 -5.63 5.40
C ASP A 69 13.57 -5.49 5.60
N SER A 70 14.25 -4.56 4.93
CA SER A 70 15.69 -4.27 5.03
C SER A 70 16.13 -3.50 6.29
N GLY A 71 15.20 -3.27 7.23
CA GLY A 71 15.38 -2.39 8.38
C GLY A 71 14.72 -1.04 8.17
N VAL A 72 14.92 -0.11 9.11
CA VAL A 72 14.40 1.27 9.01
C VAL A 72 15.45 2.26 9.49
N TYR A 73 15.63 3.38 8.81
CA TYR A 73 16.36 4.52 9.37
C TYR A 73 15.46 5.28 10.37
N ALA A 74 15.37 4.76 11.59
CA ALA A 74 14.42 5.23 12.61
C ALA A 74 14.59 6.70 13.03
N ASP A 75 15.73 7.31 12.71
CA ASP A 75 16.06 8.71 12.97
C ASP A 75 15.55 9.68 11.90
N HIS A 76 14.96 9.17 10.81
CA HIS A 76 14.33 10.00 9.80
C HIS A 76 13.18 10.84 10.38
N ASN A 77 13.04 12.10 9.92
CA ASN A 77 12.04 13.04 10.42
C ASN A 77 10.60 12.53 10.20
N GLU A 78 10.38 11.70 9.19
CA GLU A 78 9.08 11.05 8.95
C GLU A 78 8.60 10.18 10.12
N PHE A 79 9.50 9.66 10.95
CA PHE A 79 9.11 8.85 12.10
C PHE A 79 8.98 9.66 13.39
N ARG A 80 9.11 10.99 13.33
CA ARG A 80 8.77 11.86 14.47
C ARG A 80 7.27 11.80 14.76
N PRO A 81 6.84 12.11 16.00
CA PRO A 81 5.43 12.23 16.34
C PRO A 81 4.71 13.20 15.40
N TRP A 82 3.50 12.81 14.99
CA TRP A 82 2.58 13.72 14.31
C TRP A 82 2.03 14.74 15.31
N PRO A 83 1.82 16.02 14.94
CA PRO A 83 1.52 17.13 15.87
C PRO A 83 0.32 16.97 16.82
N ASP A 84 -0.51 15.94 16.67
CA ASP A 84 -1.65 15.64 17.55
C ASP A 84 -1.68 14.20 18.07
N ALA A 85 -0.69 13.35 17.76
CA ALA A 85 -0.65 11.98 18.28
C ALA A 85 -0.28 12.03 19.77
N ALA A 86 -1.10 11.42 20.65
CA ALA A 86 -0.70 11.30 22.05
C ALA A 86 0.56 10.43 22.10
N THR A 87 1.66 11.04 22.50
CA THR A 87 2.98 10.43 22.51
C THR A 87 3.09 9.42 23.64
N GLU A 88 2.71 8.17 23.38
CA GLU A 88 3.39 7.03 24.02
C GLU A 88 4.66 6.74 23.21
N VAL A 89 5.67 7.59 23.39
CA VAL A 89 7.03 7.27 22.95
C VAL A 89 7.53 6.26 23.97
N SER A 90 7.50 4.97 23.64
CA SER A 90 8.06 3.98 24.55
C SER A 90 9.57 4.24 24.71
N GLU A 91 10.05 4.34 25.94
CA GLU A 91 11.49 4.26 26.25
C GLU A 91 12.11 2.89 25.90
N GLN A 92 11.26 1.92 25.51
CA GLN A 92 11.63 0.56 25.17
C GLN A 92 11.88 0.40 23.66
N GLY A 93 13.15 0.54 23.27
CA GLY A 93 13.66 0.36 21.92
C GLY A 93 15.06 0.96 21.78
N THR A 94 15.86 0.53 20.80
CA THR A 94 17.23 1.01 20.57
C THR A 94 17.32 2.24 19.65
N SER A 95 16.19 2.82 19.24
CA SER A 95 16.14 4.01 18.37
C SER A 95 16.18 5.32 19.17
N ARG A 96 16.40 6.45 18.48
CA ARG A 96 16.51 7.77 19.11
C ARG A 96 15.24 8.14 19.89
N PRO A 97 15.38 8.75 21.09
CA PRO A 97 14.24 9.28 21.83
C PRO A 97 13.35 10.18 20.98
N GLY A 98 12.04 9.95 21.07
CA GLY A 98 11.04 10.70 20.33
C GLY A 98 10.89 10.28 18.86
N SER A 99 11.23 9.04 18.50
CA SER A 99 10.78 8.40 17.25
C SER A 99 9.62 7.45 17.52
N ARG A 100 8.65 7.39 16.60
CA ARG A 100 7.60 6.35 16.56
C ARG A 100 8.10 5.05 15.95
N ALA A 101 9.23 5.09 15.24
CA ALA A 101 9.92 3.92 14.74
C ALA A 101 10.91 3.40 15.78
N ILE A 102 10.82 2.11 16.09
CA ILE A 102 11.78 1.41 16.95
C ILE A 102 12.33 0.18 16.25
N TYR A 103 13.51 -0.28 16.68
CA TYR A 103 14.04 -1.56 16.24
C TYR A 103 13.44 -2.70 17.06
N GLY A 104 12.94 -3.71 16.35
CA GLY A 104 12.62 -5.00 16.91
C GLY A 104 13.89 -5.86 16.98
N TYR A 105 14.22 -6.50 15.85
CA TYR A 105 15.39 -7.37 15.75
C TYR A 105 15.95 -7.40 14.33
N ASP A 106 17.25 -7.63 14.24
CA ASP A 106 18.00 -7.80 13.01
C ASP A 106 18.43 -9.26 12.85
N PHE A 107 17.84 -9.95 11.88
CA PHE A 107 18.13 -11.35 11.58
C PHE A 107 19.29 -11.52 10.59
N VAL A 108 19.71 -10.44 9.93
CA VAL A 108 20.85 -10.46 9.00
C VAL A 108 22.15 -10.43 9.79
N ASP A 109 22.26 -9.50 10.74
CA ASP A 109 23.49 -9.31 11.55
C ASP A 109 23.37 -9.95 12.95
N GLY A 110 22.17 -10.40 13.33
CA GLY A 110 21.95 -11.17 14.56
C GLY A 110 21.91 -10.32 15.83
N ASP A 111 21.46 -9.07 15.75
CA ASP A 111 21.42 -8.12 16.87
C ASP A 111 20.08 -7.36 17.00
N LYS A 112 20.04 -6.33 17.85
CA LYS A 112 18.83 -5.52 18.13
C LYS A 112 18.81 -4.19 17.38
N VAL A 113 19.63 -4.04 16.35
CA VAL A 113 19.82 -2.82 15.57
C VAL A 113 19.33 -3.06 14.15
N ALA A 114 18.01 -3.09 13.98
CA ALA A 114 17.35 -3.25 12.68
C ALA A 114 17.41 -1.96 11.82
N ALA A 115 18.59 -1.36 11.71
CA ALA A 115 18.85 -0.17 10.91
C ALA A 115 18.84 -0.52 9.42
N ASP A 116 18.30 0.39 8.61
CA ASP A 116 18.29 0.20 7.16
C ASP A 116 19.61 0.63 6.54
N CYS A 117 20.18 -0.25 5.71
CA CYS A 117 21.34 0.04 4.89
C CYS A 117 21.05 -0.04 3.38
N ASP A 118 19.92 -0.64 2.97
CA ASP A 118 19.50 -0.68 1.57
C ASP A 118 18.75 0.61 1.20
N GLY A 119 17.71 0.98 1.94
CA GLY A 119 16.79 2.08 1.57
C GLY A 119 15.33 1.67 1.49
N HIS A 120 15.07 0.44 1.10
CA HIS A 120 13.74 -0.06 0.79
C HIS A 120 12.83 -0.04 2.01
N GLY A 121 13.25 -0.63 3.13
CA GLY A 121 12.45 -0.71 4.34
C GLY A 121 12.08 0.66 4.91
N THR A 122 12.99 1.64 4.85
CA THR A 122 12.72 3.02 5.23
C THR A 122 11.66 3.67 4.33
N HIS A 123 11.77 3.47 3.01
CA HIS A 123 10.81 4.03 2.04
C HIS A 123 9.42 3.41 2.22
N VAL A 124 9.35 2.08 2.30
CA VAL A 124 8.13 1.30 2.57
C VAL A 124 7.48 1.77 3.88
N ALA A 125 8.25 1.82 4.96
CA ALA A 125 7.77 2.26 6.26
C ALA A 125 7.22 3.69 6.25
N SER A 126 7.90 4.61 5.55
CA SER A 126 7.45 6.00 5.47
C SER A 126 6.11 6.13 4.73
N SER A 127 5.85 5.31 3.72
CA SER A 127 4.56 5.30 3.00
C SER A 127 3.41 4.81 3.88
N ALA A 128 3.69 3.94 4.86
CA ALA A 128 2.71 3.46 5.82
C ALA A 128 2.48 4.46 6.97
N VAL A 129 3.56 4.87 7.65
CA VAL A 129 3.47 5.60 8.94
C VAL A 129 4.15 6.96 8.96
N GLY A 130 4.78 7.38 7.85
CA GLY A 130 5.50 8.64 7.76
C GLY A 130 4.59 9.81 8.11
N ARG A 131 5.11 10.76 8.88
CA ARG A 131 4.31 11.87 9.39
C ARG A 131 3.75 12.70 8.22
N SER A 132 4.52 12.97 7.17
CA SER A 132 4.08 13.80 6.03
C SER A 132 3.69 12.97 4.81
N VAL A 133 4.40 11.87 4.55
CA VAL A 133 4.22 11.05 3.34
C VAL A 133 3.39 9.79 3.57
N GLY A 134 3.07 9.48 4.83
CA GLY A 134 2.38 8.26 5.23
C GLY A 134 0.88 8.41 5.44
N VAL A 135 0.21 7.26 5.39
CA VAL A 135 -1.24 7.11 5.61
C VAL A 135 -1.57 7.14 7.11
N ALA A 136 -0.95 6.27 7.91
CA ALA A 136 -1.20 6.09 9.34
C ALA A 136 -0.19 6.84 10.20
N ARG A 137 -0.29 8.18 10.18
CA ARG A 137 0.69 9.14 10.74
C ARG A 137 0.88 9.07 12.25
N GLY A 138 -0.03 8.42 12.96
CA GLY A 138 -0.05 8.24 14.41
C GLY A 138 0.27 6.80 14.86
N SER A 139 0.44 5.85 13.94
CA SER A 139 0.83 4.48 14.27
C SER A 139 2.28 4.40 14.76
N ARG A 140 2.56 3.39 15.57
CA ARG A 140 3.93 2.99 15.93
C ARG A 140 4.48 2.07 14.84
N LEU A 141 5.80 2.09 14.65
CA LEU A 141 6.48 1.21 13.72
C LEU A 141 7.56 0.38 14.45
N VAL A 142 7.59 -0.92 14.17
CA VAL A 142 8.65 -1.83 14.65
C VAL A 142 9.37 -2.42 13.44
N ALA A 143 10.65 -2.10 13.31
CA ALA A 143 11.50 -2.64 12.24
C ALA A 143 11.96 -4.05 12.58
N VAL A 144 11.75 -4.98 11.66
CA VAL A 144 12.23 -6.37 11.71
C VAL A 144 13.06 -6.58 10.45
N ARG A 145 14.39 -6.53 10.61
CA ARG A 145 15.31 -6.59 9.48
C ARG A 145 15.58 -8.05 9.09
N VAL A 146 15.19 -8.41 7.86
CA VAL A 146 15.36 -9.74 7.27
C VAL A 146 16.01 -9.69 5.88
N LEU A 147 16.26 -8.49 5.35
CA LEU A 147 16.98 -8.25 4.11
C LEU A 147 18.27 -7.47 4.39
N ASP A 148 19.35 -7.87 3.72
CA ASP A 148 20.66 -7.25 3.78
C ASP A 148 20.71 -5.92 3.02
N CYS A 149 21.90 -5.29 2.97
CA CYS A 149 22.07 -3.99 2.32
C CYS A 149 21.86 -4.02 0.80
N SER A 150 21.88 -5.20 0.17
CA SER A 150 21.55 -5.38 -1.24
C SER A 150 20.06 -5.68 -1.49
N GLY A 151 19.24 -5.65 -0.44
CA GLY A 151 17.83 -6.03 -0.48
C GLY A 151 17.61 -7.54 -0.62
N SER A 152 18.62 -8.36 -0.31
CA SER A 152 18.56 -9.82 -0.40
C SER A 152 18.38 -10.44 0.99
N GLY A 153 17.69 -11.56 1.10
CA GLY A 153 17.54 -12.26 2.37
C GLY A 153 17.19 -13.73 2.18
N THR A 154 17.26 -14.49 3.27
CA THR A 154 16.88 -15.91 3.23
C THR A 154 15.45 -16.11 3.73
N ILE A 155 14.82 -17.21 3.30
CA ILE A 155 13.54 -17.63 3.90
C ILE A 155 13.70 -17.90 5.40
N ALA A 156 14.86 -18.43 5.82
CA ALA A 156 15.11 -18.71 7.23
C ALA A 156 15.07 -17.42 8.07
N ASP A 157 15.73 -16.35 7.61
CA ASP A 157 15.71 -15.05 8.30
C ASP A 157 14.31 -14.43 8.28
N THR A 158 13.61 -14.55 7.16
CA THR A 158 12.23 -14.06 7.03
C THR A 158 11.29 -14.78 8.01
N VAL A 159 11.37 -16.11 8.08
CA VAL A 159 10.59 -16.93 9.02
C VAL A 159 10.96 -16.60 10.46
N ALA A 160 12.25 -16.47 10.78
CA ALA A 160 12.70 -16.07 12.11
C ALA A 160 12.18 -14.68 12.51
N GLY A 161 12.11 -13.76 11.55
CA GLY A 161 11.46 -12.45 11.70
C GLY A 161 9.98 -12.57 12.04
N LEU A 162 9.23 -13.38 11.30
CA LEU A 162 7.80 -13.62 11.57
C LEU A 162 7.57 -14.29 12.93
N ASP A 163 8.40 -15.27 13.31
CA ASP A 163 8.38 -15.90 14.62
C ASP A 163 8.69 -14.92 15.76
N TRP A 164 9.54 -13.92 15.49
CA TRP A 164 9.79 -12.85 16.43
C TRP A 164 8.58 -11.92 16.55
N VAL A 165 7.94 -11.54 15.44
CA VAL A 165 6.70 -10.75 15.48
C VAL A 165 5.64 -11.51 16.28
N ALA A 166 5.41 -12.78 16.00
CA ALA A 166 4.45 -13.63 16.70
C ALA A 166 4.65 -13.64 18.23
N ARG A 167 5.90 -13.61 18.71
CA ARG A 167 6.25 -13.60 20.14
C ARG A 167 6.21 -12.21 20.79
N ASN A 168 6.31 -11.14 20.01
CA ASN A 168 6.46 -9.77 20.51
C ASN A 168 5.33 -8.84 20.03
N VAL A 169 4.28 -9.40 19.43
CA VAL A 169 3.17 -8.64 18.87
C VAL A 169 2.40 -7.89 19.96
N GLN A 170 2.08 -6.63 19.68
CA GLN A 170 1.16 -5.81 20.46
C GLN A 170 -0.03 -5.46 19.59
N LEU A 171 -1.18 -6.07 19.87
CA LEU A 171 -2.42 -5.81 19.15
C LEU A 171 -3.03 -4.46 19.58
N PRO A 172 -3.72 -3.73 18.66
CA PRO A 172 -3.94 -4.06 17.26
C PRO A 172 -2.67 -3.95 16.40
N ALA A 173 -2.45 -4.90 15.49
CA ALA A 173 -1.22 -4.97 14.72
C ALA A 173 -1.44 -5.25 13.23
N VAL A 174 -0.57 -4.64 12.42
CA VAL A 174 -0.40 -4.94 11.00
C VAL A 174 1.05 -5.38 10.78
N ALA A 175 1.29 -6.44 10.02
CA ALA A 175 2.61 -6.77 9.50
C ALA A 175 2.64 -6.49 8.00
N MET A 176 3.59 -5.69 7.55
CA MET A 176 3.80 -5.43 6.12
C MET A 176 5.07 -6.13 5.64
N MET A 177 4.95 -6.81 4.51
CA MET A 177 6.02 -7.58 3.88
C MET A 177 6.11 -7.20 2.41
N SER A 178 7.01 -6.26 2.10
CA SER A 178 7.25 -5.81 0.72
C SER A 178 8.34 -6.65 0.04
N LEU A 179 8.23 -7.97 0.18
CA LEU A 179 9.17 -8.98 -0.30
C LEU A 179 8.43 -10.20 -0.83
N GLY A 180 9.11 -11.04 -1.59
CA GLY A 180 8.51 -12.28 -2.08
C GLY A 180 9.50 -13.18 -2.81
N VAL A 181 9.16 -14.45 -2.89
CA VAL A 181 9.93 -15.50 -3.54
C VAL A 181 9.03 -16.34 -4.45
N PRO A 182 9.57 -17.01 -5.48
CA PRO A 182 8.80 -17.96 -6.26
C PRO A 182 8.23 -19.09 -5.40
N ALA A 183 7.00 -19.50 -5.67
CA ALA A 183 6.35 -20.59 -4.97
C ALA A 183 7.04 -21.93 -5.26
N GLY A 184 7.16 -22.74 -4.21
CA GLY A 184 7.68 -24.10 -4.25
C GLY A 184 7.76 -24.69 -2.84
N SER A 185 8.03 -25.99 -2.73
CA SER A 185 8.04 -26.69 -1.43
C SER A 185 9.02 -26.10 -0.41
N TRP A 186 10.12 -25.50 -0.88
CA TRP A 186 11.11 -24.80 -0.06
C TRP A 186 10.59 -23.49 0.56
N SER A 187 9.50 -22.93 0.01
CA SER A 187 8.84 -21.71 0.49
C SER A 187 7.56 -21.99 1.32
N ASP A 188 7.11 -23.24 1.43
CA ASP A 188 5.89 -23.59 2.19
C ASP A 188 5.98 -23.18 3.66
N VAL A 189 7.18 -23.22 4.24
CA VAL A 189 7.45 -22.77 5.61
C VAL A 189 7.16 -21.27 5.79
N LEU A 190 7.42 -20.45 4.77
CA LEU A 190 7.09 -19.03 4.79
C LEU A 190 5.58 -18.82 4.75
N SER A 191 4.87 -19.54 3.88
CA SER A 191 3.41 -19.52 3.81
C SER A 191 2.77 -19.90 5.14
N GLU A 192 3.27 -20.95 5.80
CA GLU A 192 2.74 -21.41 7.08
C GLU A 192 3.05 -20.44 8.24
N SER A 193 4.23 -19.82 8.22
CA SER A 193 4.60 -18.80 9.22
C SER A 193 3.68 -17.57 9.12
N VAL A 194 3.41 -17.13 7.89
CA VAL A 194 2.47 -16.03 7.63
C VAL A 194 1.05 -16.40 8.05
N ARG A 195 0.57 -17.59 7.67
CA ARG A 195 -0.75 -18.09 8.10
C ARG A 195 -0.87 -18.14 9.62
N THR A 196 0.16 -18.63 10.30
CA THR A 196 0.20 -18.67 11.77
C THR A 196 0.08 -17.27 12.37
N LEU A 197 0.76 -16.28 11.80
CA LEU A 197 0.69 -14.89 12.27
C LEU A 197 -0.72 -14.32 12.16
N VAL A 198 -1.42 -14.59 11.04
CA VAL A 198 -2.82 -14.16 10.85
C VAL A 198 -3.75 -14.92 11.81
N GLN A 199 -3.75 -16.24 11.74
CA GLN A 199 -4.78 -17.08 12.38
C GLN A 199 -4.60 -17.22 13.90
N LYS A 200 -3.36 -17.26 14.39
CA LYS A 200 -3.09 -17.51 15.82
C LYS A 200 -2.74 -16.25 16.59
N HIS A 201 -2.18 -15.25 15.92
CA HIS A 201 -1.74 -14.01 16.56
C HIS A 201 -2.61 -12.79 16.21
N GLY A 202 -3.62 -12.96 15.34
CA GLY A 202 -4.59 -11.90 15.03
C GLY A 202 -3.98 -10.70 14.30
N VAL A 203 -2.86 -10.89 13.61
CA VAL A 203 -2.16 -9.82 12.90
C VAL A 203 -2.71 -9.70 11.49
N VAL A 204 -3.06 -8.50 11.06
CA VAL A 204 -3.36 -8.23 9.65
C VAL A 204 -2.06 -8.28 8.87
N VAL A 205 -1.94 -9.15 7.87
CA VAL A 205 -0.74 -9.24 7.04
C VAL A 205 -1.01 -8.64 5.67
N VAL A 206 -0.15 -7.72 5.24
CA VAL A 206 -0.21 -7.06 3.93
C VAL A 206 1.07 -7.32 3.16
N VAL A 207 0.95 -7.79 1.93
CA VAL A 207 2.08 -8.25 1.12
C VAL A 207 2.06 -7.63 -0.28
N ALA A 208 3.24 -7.47 -0.87
CA ALA A 208 3.37 -7.06 -2.26
C ALA A 208 3.07 -8.25 -3.20
N SER A 209 2.35 -8.03 -4.30
CA SER A 209 2.07 -9.10 -5.29
C SER A 209 3.31 -9.53 -6.10
N GLY A 210 4.33 -8.66 -6.16
CA GLY A 210 5.58 -8.88 -6.90
C GLY A 210 5.66 -8.11 -8.22
N ASN A 211 6.87 -8.01 -8.77
CA ASN A 211 7.22 -7.09 -9.87
C ASN A 211 7.78 -7.82 -11.10
N SER A 212 7.24 -8.98 -11.46
CA SER A 212 7.78 -9.82 -12.54
C SER A 212 6.82 -10.01 -13.71
N ALA A 213 5.70 -9.30 -13.74
CA ALA A 213 4.64 -9.46 -14.74
C ALA A 213 4.14 -10.92 -14.87
N VAL A 214 4.06 -11.63 -13.75
CA VAL A 214 3.59 -13.02 -13.67
C VAL A 214 2.30 -13.12 -12.86
N ASP A 215 1.73 -14.31 -12.81
CA ASP A 215 0.64 -14.64 -11.90
C ASP A 215 1.11 -14.55 -10.45
N SER A 216 0.45 -13.69 -9.67
CA SER A 216 0.71 -13.49 -8.24
C SER A 216 0.55 -14.78 -7.44
N CYS A 217 -0.26 -15.73 -7.92
CA CYS A 217 -0.40 -17.03 -7.28
C CYS A 217 0.88 -17.89 -7.29
N THR A 218 1.87 -17.53 -8.12
CA THR A 218 3.19 -18.18 -8.16
C THR A 218 4.22 -17.52 -7.23
N VAL A 219 3.81 -16.57 -6.39
CA VAL A 219 4.68 -15.83 -5.48
C VAL A 219 4.25 -16.06 -4.03
N VAL A 220 5.20 -16.36 -3.15
CA VAL A 220 5.00 -16.49 -1.71
C VAL A 220 5.62 -15.28 -1.01
N PRO A 221 4.94 -14.63 -0.04
CA PRO A 221 3.65 -14.99 0.55
C PRO A 221 2.41 -14.44 -0.18
N ALA A 222 2.55 -13.86 -1.37
CA ALA A 222 1.44 -13.27 -2.13
C ALA A 222 0.29 -14.23 -2.51
N ASN A 223 0.53 -15.54 -2.45
CA ASN A 223 -0.47 -16.57 -2.74
C ASN A 223 -1.14 -17.15 -1.50
N VAL A 224 -0.84 -16.63 -0.30
CA VAL A 224 -1.46 -17.07 0.96
C VAL A 224 -2.87 -16.44 1.06
N PRO A 225 -3.97 -17.22 1.07
CA PRO A 225 -5.32 -16.63 1.03
C PRO A 225 -5.69 -15.74 2.23
N GLU A 226 -5.00 -15.90 3.36
CA GLU A 226 -5.25 -15.16 4.59
C GLU A 226 -4.62 -13.76 4.64
N VAL A 227 -3.80 -13.38 3.65
CA VAL A 227 -3.16 -12.05 3.59
C VAL A 227 -3.88 -11.12 2.62
N LEU A 228 -3.61 -9.81 2.74
CA LEU A 228 -3.96 -8.83 1.73
C LEU A 228 -2.82 -8.67 0.72
N THR A 229 -2.99 -9.20 -0.48
CA THR A 229 -2.02 -9.12 -1.58
C THR A 229 -2.28 -7.92 -2.47
N VAL A 230 -1.28 -7.06 -2.60
CA VAL A 230 -1.43 -5.72 -3.19
C VAL A 230 -0.65 -5.59 -4.50
N ALA A 231 -1.38 -5.31 -5.58
CA ALA A 231 -0.79 -4.96 -6.87
C ALA A 231 -0.58 -3.43 -7.00
N ALA A 232 0.33 -3.02 -7.90
CA ALA A 232 0.66 -1.61 -8.09
C ALA A 232 -0.18 -0.98 -9.20
N SER A 233 -0.87 0.11 -8.86
CA SER A 233 -1.47 1.01 -9.84
C SER A 233 -0.53 2.18 -10.17
N ASN A 234 -0.81 2.80 -11.31
CA ASN A 234 -0.17 4.01 -11.79
C ASN A 234 -1.24 4.90 -12.42
N MET A 235 -1.09 6.21 -12.20
CA MET A 235 -1.85 7.20 -12.93
C MET A 235 -0.98 7.83 -14.02
N GLU A 236 -1.38 7.64 -15.27
CA GLU A 236 -0.73 8.28 -16.42
C GLU A 236 -0.79 9.80 -16.29
N ASN A 237 0.27 10.49 -16.72
CA ASN A 237 0.37 11.95 -16.71
C ASN A 237 0.15 12.62 -15.35
N LYS A 238 0.20 11.92 -14.21
CA LYS A 238 0.11 12.52 -12.86
C LYS A 238 1.07 13.69 -12.61
N PHE A 239 2.11 13.79 -13.43
CA PHE A 239 3.15 14.79 -13.40
C PHE A 239 3.16 15.74 -14.62
N GLY A 240 2.12 15.74 -15.44
CA GLY A 240 1.99 16.62 -16.60
C GLY A 240 1.52 18.05 -16.23
N PRO A 241 1.76 19.06 -17.09
CA PRO A 241 1.19 20.40 -16.93
C PRO A 241 -0.34 20.35 -16.94
N GLY A 242 -0.99 20.90 -15.91
CA GLY A 242 -2.45 20.87 -15.76
C GLY A 242 -3.05 19.48 -15.49
N ALA A 243 -2.21 18.44 -15.41
CA ALA A 243 -2.64 17.09 -15.20
C ALA A 243 -2.79 16.82 -13.70
N ARG A 244 -4.04 16.88 -13.25
CA ARG A 244 -4.48 16.32 -11.96
C ARG A 244 -5.10 14.93 -12.17
N GLY A 245 -4.76 14.24 -13.25
CA GLY A 245 -5.50 13.06 -13.66
C GLY A 245 -5.00 12.48 -14.97
N GLY A 246 -5.52 11.29 -15.24
CA GLY A 246 -5.26 10.50 -16.43
C GLY A 246 -6.10 9.24 -16.35
N ARG A 247 -5.59 8.14 -16.90
CA ARG A 247 -6.14 6.82 -16.69
C ARG A 247 -5.37 6.13 -15.56
N GLU A 248 -6.10 5.56 -14.63
CA GLU A 248 -5.52 4.60 -13.67
C GLU A 248 -5.31 3.27 -14.41
N SER A 249 -4.08 2.78 -14.40
CA SER A 249 -3.66 1.53 -15.02
C SER A 249 -2.76 0.75 -14.06
N MET A 250 -2.48 -0.53 -14.36
CA MET A 250 -1.37 -1.22 -13.71
C MET A 250 -0.07 -0.80 -14.38
N TYR A 251 1.06 -0.94 -13.68
CA TYR A 251 2.35 -0.82 -14.35
C TYR A 251 2.79 -2.17 -14.94
N GLN A 252 3.58 -2.13 -16.02
CA GLN A 252 3.89 -3.32 -16.82
C GLN A 252 4.60 -4.46 -16.07
N TRP A 253 5.28 -4.16 -14.96
CA TRP A 253 5.95 -5.16 -14.13
C TRP A 253 5.08 -5.70 -13.01
N ALA A 254 3.91 -5.11 -12.71
CA ALA A 254 3.09 -5.55 -11.58
C ALA A 254 2.53 -6.96 -11.83
N ASN A 255 2.71 -7.85 -10.84
CA ASN A 255 2.04 -9.13 -10.85
C ASN A 255 0.54 -8.92 -10.65
N THR A 256 -0.25 -9.70 -11.40
CA THR A 256 -1.72 -9.71 -11.35
C THR A 256 -2.19 -11.16 -11.25
N GLY A 257 -3.50 -11.40 -11.21
CA GLY A 257 -4.08 -12.74 -11.10
C GLY A 257 -5.04 -12.85 -9.92
N ALA A 258 -5.61 -14.04 -9.75
CA ALA A 258 -6.67 -14.30 -8.78
C ALA A 258 -6.22 -14.19 -7.31
N CYS A 259 -4.91 -14.24 -7.04
CA CYS A 259 -4.35 -14.06 -5.69
C CYS A 259 -4.10 -12.60 -5.33
N VAL A 260 -4.37 -11.64 -6.23
CA VAL A 260 -4.39 -10.21 -5.87
C VAL A 260 -5.74 -9.88 -5.26
N ASP A 261 -5.76 -9.14 -4.15
CA ASP A 261 -7.01 -8.69 -3.54
C ASP A 261 -7.45 -7.31 -4.04
N LEU A 262 -6.48 -6.41 -4.17
CA LEU A 262 -6.66 -5.02 -4.58
C LEU A 262 -5.37 -4.40 -5.14
N PHE A 263 -5.54 -3.25 -5.79
CA PHE A 263 -4.49 -2.35 -6.22
C PHE A 263 -4.34 -1.17 -5.26
N ALA A 264 -3.13 -0.62 -5.18
CA ALA A 264 -2.89 0.69 -4.59
C ALA A 264 -1.80 1.44 -5.41
N PRO A 265 -1.71 2.78 -5.30
CA PRO A 265 -0.66 3.57 -5.93
C PRO A 265 0.74 3.01 -5.65
N GLY A 266 1.48 2.63 -6.69
CA GLY A 266 2.79 1.98 -6.53
C GLY A 266 3.88 2.46 -7.48
N VAL A 267 3.65 3.54 -8.24
CA VAL A 267 4.62 4.03 -9.24
C VAL A 267 4.96 5.49 -9.00
N GLU A 268 6.26 5.77 -8.95
CA GLU A 268 6.82 7.07 -8.58
C GLU A 268 6.17 7.55 -7.28
N ILE A 269 6.42 6.79 -6.21
CA ILE A 269 5.98 7.10 -4.85
C ILE A 269 7.12 7.84 -4.15
N PHE A 270 6.82 9.04 -3.68
CA PHE A 270 7.75 9.85 -2.90
C PHE A 270 7.75 9.37 -1.45
N GLY A 271 8.94 9.15 -0.88
CA GLY A 271 9.07 8.62 0.47
C GLY A 271 10.43 8.91 1.08
N ALA A 272 10.55 8.61 2.37
CA ALA A 272 11.81 8.75 3.09
C ALA A 272 12.89 7.86 2.45
N CYS A 273 14.11 8.35 2.48
CA CYS A 273 15.28 7.62 2.06
C CYS A 273 16.10 7.24 3.31
N GLY A 274 16.45 5.96 3.46
CA GLY A 274 17.33 5.53 4.54
C GLY A 274 18.18 4.33 4.15
N GLY A 275 19.44 4.55 3.77
CA GLY A 275 20.34 3.48 3.38
C GLY A 275 21.33 3.96 2.31
N GLY A 276 22.55 3.43 2.32
CA GLY A 276 23.60 3.90 1.40
C GLY A 276 23.32 3.57 -0.06
N ASP A 277 22.58 2.48 -0.32
CA ASP A 277 22.42 1.94 -1.67
C ASP A 277 21.33 2.67 -2.48
N ARG A 278 20.35 3.29 -1.82
CA ARG A 278 19.27 4.04 -2.48
C ARG A 278 19.26 5.54 -2.19
N CYS A 279 20.11 6.02 -1.28
CA CYS A 279 20.19 7.42 -0.91
C CYS A 279 21.52 8.04 -1.33
N ALA A 280 21.47 9.21 -1.96
CA ALA A 280 22.66 10.01 -2.21
C ALA A 280 23.35 10.44 -0.89
N ALA A 281 22.56 10.71 0.16
CA ALA A 281 23.04 10.94 1.52
C ALA A 281 21.94 10.53 2.52
N MET A 282 22.29 9.73 3.52
CA MET A 282 21.38 9.37 4.60
C MET A 282 21.32 10.50 5.63
N THR A 283 20.31 11.36 5.52
CA THR A 283 20.05 12.45 6.46
C THR A 283 18.63 12.35 7.01
N PRO A 284 18.31 12.98 8.16
CA PRO A 284 16.95 12.95 8.70
C PRO A 284 15.87 13.55 7.78
N GLY A 285 16.23 14.27 6.72
CA GLY A 285 15.29 14.84 5.74
C GLY A 285 15.55 14.37 4.31
N ALA A 286 16.15 13.20 4.13
CA ALA A 286 16.43 12.65 2.81
C ALA A 286 15.19 11.94 2.24
N TYR A 287 14.82 12.27 1.01
CA TYR A 287 13.69 11.63 0.32
C TYR A 287 14.13 11.06 -1.03
N THR A 288 13.39 10.09 -1.52
CA THR A 288 13.62 9.49 -2.83
C THR A 288 12.30 9.02 -3.46
N TRP A 289 12.38 8.71 -4.75
CA TRP A 289 11.29 8.14 -5.52
C TRP A 289 11.51 6.65 -5.69
N ALA A 290 10.48 5.85 -5.45
CA ALA A 290 10.50 4.41 -5.70
C ALA A 290 9.24 3.96 -6.43
N SER A 291 9.34 2.84 -7.12
CA SER A 291 8.21 2.20 -7.81
C SER A 291 8.25 0.70 -7.54
N GLY A 292 7.12 0.12 -7.20
CA GLY A 292 6.98 -1.30 -6.89
C GLY A 292 5.62 -1.60 -6.28
N THR A 293 5.20 -2.86 -6.38
CA THR A 293 4.15 -3.41 -5.48
C THR A 293 4.54 -3.24 -4.02
N SER A 294 5.85 -3.23 -3.74
CA SER A 294 6.44 -2.84 -2.46
C SER A 294 6.05 -1.45 -1.96
N MET A 295 5.77 -0.50 -2.85
CA MET A 295 5.32 0.86 -2.48
C MET A 295 3.78 0.95 -2.40
N ALA A 296 3.06 0.03 -3.06
CA ALA A 296 1.60 -0.07 -2.98
C ALA A 296 1.14 -0.72 -1.66
N ALA A 297 1.77 -1.83 -1.27
CA ALA A 297 1.49 -2.56 -0.03
C ALA A 297 1.44 -1.70 1.24
N PRO A 298 2.41 -0.78 1.52
CA PRO A 298 2.38 0.03 2.73
C PRO A 298 1.20 1.01 2.80
N LEU A 299 0.61 1.41 1.66
CA LEU A 299 -0.62 2.23 1.68
C LEU A 299 -1.80 1.42 2.22
N VAL A 300 -1.92 0.16 1.81
CA VAL A 300 -2.95 -0.77 2.32
C VAL A 300 -2.72 -1.07 3.80
N ALA A 301 -1.47 -1.29 4.22
CA ALA A 301 -1.12 -1.46 5.62
C ALA A 301 -1.48 -0.23 6.48
N GLY A 302 -1.26 0.97 5.94
CA GLY A 302 -1.68 2.21 6.58
C GLY A 302 -3.20 2.31 6.72
N VAL A 303 -3.97 2.02 5.67
CA VAL A 303 -5.45 2.03 5.74
C VAL A 303 -6.00 0.96 6.68
N ALA A 304 -5.37 -0.22 6.74
CA ALA A 304 -5.69 -1.24 7.74
C ALA A 304 -5.48 -0.72 9.17
N ALA A 305 -4.41 0.04 9.40
CA ALA A 305 -4.18 0.68 10.69
C ALA A 305 -5.19 1.79 11.00
N LEU A 306 -5.64 2.57 10.00
CA LEU A 306 -6.74 3.53 10.19
C LEU A 306 -8.03 2.81 10.62
N TYR A 307 -8.36 1.69 9.97
CA TYR A 307 -9.53 0.90 10.33
C TYR A 307 -9.43 0.31 11.74
N LEU A 308 -8.26 -0.20 12.12
CA LEU A 308 -7.99 -0.76 13.45
C LEU A 308 -7.98 0.29 14.56
N GLU A 309 -7.69 1.57 14.26
CA GLU A 309 -7.89 2.66 15.24
C GLU A 309 -9.38 2.75 15.63
N ALA A 310 -10.28 2.68 14.65
CA ALA A 310 -11.72 2.75 14.89
C ALA A 310 -12.30 1.42 15.41
N HIS A 311 -11.68 0.29 15.06
CA HIS A 311 -12.13 -1.06 15.37
C HIS A 311 -11.00 -1.91 15.98
N PRO A 312 -10.52 -1.59 17.20
CA PRO A 312 -9.32 -2.22 17.78
C PRO A 312 -9.46 -3.71 18.11
N GLN A 313 -10.68 -4.25 18.08
CA GLN A 313 -10.97 -5.67 18.29
C GLN A 313 -11.23 -6.42 16.98
N ALA A 314 -11.18 -5.74 15.82
CA ALA A 314 -11.46 -6.37 14.54
C ALA A 314 -10.43 -7.45 14.23
N ARG A 315 -10.92 -8.60 13.77
CA ARG A 315 -10.07 -9.73 13.35
C ARG A 315 -9.52 -9.48 11.94
N PRO A 316 -8.41 -10.13 11.55
CA PRO A 316 -7.81 -9.91 10.23
C PRO A 316 -8.79 -10.05 9.05
N GLU A 317 -9.69 -11.04 9.11
CA GLU A 317 -10.72 -11.24 8.10
C GLU A 317 -11.75 -10.10 8.02
N GLU A 318 -12.06 -9.46 9.15
CA GLU A 318 -12.98 -8.32 9.21
C GLU A 318 -12.33 -7.07 8.66
N VAL A 319 -11.03 -6.86 8.95
CA VAL A 319 -10.24 -5.78 8.36
C VAL A 319 -10.15 -5.96 6.84
N ALA A 320 -9.79 -7.16 6.37
CA ALA A 320 -9.71 -7.46 4.95
C ALA A 320 -11.06 -7.22 4.25
N ALA A 321 -12.16 -7.74 4.81
CA ALA A 321 -13.49 -7.55 4.26
C ALA A 321 -13.88 -6.06 4.15
N ALA A 322 -13.60 -5.26 5.20
CA ALA A 322 -13.89 -3.83 5.19
C ALA A 322 -13.10 -3.06 4.12
N LEU A 323 -11.80 -3.34 3.99
CA LEU A 323 -10.95 -2.72 2.98
C LEU A 323 -11.42 -3.08 1.56
N LEU A 324 -11.74 -4.35 1.31
CA LEU A 324 -12.17 -4.81 -0.01
C LEU A 324 -13.57 -4.32 -0.38
N ALA A 325 -14.49 -4.25 0.58
CA ALA A 325 -15.83 -3.69 0.36
C ALA A 325 -15.79 -2.17 0.17
N GLY A 326 -14.84 -1.47 0.79
CA GLY A 326 -14.71 -0.02 0.66
C GLY A 326 -13.96 0.46 -0.58
N ALA A 327 -13.17 -0.42 -1.19
CA ALA A 327 -12.35 -0.14 -2.36
C ALA A 327 -13.16 0.47 -3.52
N SER A 328 -12.50 1.28 -4.34
CA SER A 328 -13.08 1.82 -5.57
C SER A 328 -13.07 0.76 -6.67
N GLU A 329 -14.25 0.33 -7.09
CA GLU A 329 -14.40 -0.69 -8.13
C GLU A 329 -14.22 -0.11 -9.55
N GLY A 330 -13.60 -0.90 -10.44
CA GLY A 330 -13.53 -0.58 -11.88
C GLY A 330 -12.62 0.61 -12.23
N ALA A 331 -11.84 1.10 -11.26
CA ALA A 331 -10.97 2.25 -11.44
C ALA A 331 -9.74 1.91 -12.31
N VAL A 332 -9.13 0.74 -12.09
CA VAL A 332 -7.92 0.32 -12.82
C VAL A 332 -8.32 -0.26 -14.17
N ARG A 333 -7.87 0.36 -15.26
CA ARG A 333 -8.19 -0.11 -16.60
C ARG A 333 -6.90 -0.51 -17.28
N ASP A 334 -6.69 -1.80 -17.50
CA ASP A 334 -5.53 -2.30 -18.26
C ASP A 334 -5.82 -3.69 -18.85
N GLU A 335 -5.51 -3.88 -20.12
CA GLU A 335 -5.77 -5.14 -20.84
C GLU A 335 -4.75 -6.24 -20.49
N ARG A 336 -3.64 -5.87 -19.84
CA ARG A 336 -2.58 -6.81 -19.43
C ARG A 336 -2.88 -7.52 -18.11
N MET A 337 -3.91 -7.11 -17.38
CA MET A 337 -4.31 -7.80 -16.15
C MET A 337 -4.69 -9.23 -16.48
N LEU A 338 -4.13 -10.19 -15.73
CA LEU A 338 -4.50 -11.59 -15.90
C LEU A 338 -5.99 -11.80 -15.58
N PRO A 339 -6.68 -12.71 -16.29
CA PRO A 339 -8.06 -13.06 -15.97
C PRO A 339 -8.23 -13.43 -14.49
N GLY A 340 -9.30 -12.97 -13.87
CA GLY A 340 -9.56 -13.22 -12.44
C GLY A 340 -8.94 -12.20 -11.50
N THR A 341 -8.11 -11.26 -11.98
CA THR A 341 -7.63 -10.13 -11.16
C THR A 341 -8.80 -9.24 -10.73
N PRO A 342 -9.03 -9.04 -9.42
CA PRO A 342 -10.06 -8.12 -8.96
C PRO A 342 -9.73 -6.66 -9.29
N ASN A 343 -10.71 -5.93 -9.83
CA ASN A 343 -10.56 -4.52 -10.16
C ASN A 343 -11.02 -3.65 -8.98
N ARG A 344 -10.22 -3.65 -7.92
CA ARG A 344 -10.44 -2.89 -6.70
C ARG A 344 -9.24 -1.99 -6.47
N LEU A 345 -9.45 -0.68 -6.34
CA LEU A 345 -8.40 0.27 -5.95
C LEU A 345 -8.62 0.71 -4.50
N LEU A 346 -7.56 0.73 -3.70
CA LEU A 346 -7.58 1.14 -2.30
C LEU A 346 -8.34 2.45 -2.09
N TYR A 347 -9.19 2.47 -1.07
CA TYR A 347 -9.91 3.65 -0.61
C TYR A 347 -9.73 3.81 0.91
N SER A 348 -9.25 4.97 1.38
CA SER A 348 -8.87 5.19 2.78
C SER A 348 -10.03 5.61 3.68
N ARG A 349 -11.11 6.16 3.13
CA ARG A 349 -12.22 6.72 3.91
C ARG A 349 -13.30 5.67 4.18
N LEU A 350 -12.94 4.63 4.94
CA LEU A 350 -13.83 3.51 5.25
C LEU A 350 -15.00 3.90 6.17
N ASP A 351 -14.81 4.88 7.05
CA ASP A 351 -15.86 5.34 7.98
C ASP A 351 -17.01 6.06 7.27
N ALA A 352 -16.76 6.64 6.09
CA ALA A 352 -17.79 7.32 5.30
C ALA A 352 -18.86 6.34 4.75
N LEU A 353 -18.57 5.04 4.71
CA LEU A 353 -19.49 4.00 4.27
C LEU A 353 -20.50 3.60 5.35
N VAL A 354 -20.20 3.88 6.61
CA VAL A 354 -21.08 3.57 7.75
C VAL A 354 -22.19 4.62 7.90
N SER A 355 -21.99 5.84 7.36
CA SER A 355 -22.97 6.93 7.43
C SER A 355 -24.16 6.78 6.47
N GLU A 356 -24.13 5.85 5.52
CA GLU A 356 -25.25 5.59 4.59
C GLU A 356 -26.15 4.40 5.00
N ALA A 357 -25.89 3.75 6.15
CA ALA A 357 -26.86 2.83 6.71
C ALA A 357 -28.12 3.63 7.13
N PRO A 358 -29.34 3.22 6.74
CA PRO A 358 -30.55 3.94 7.14
C PRO A 358 -30.59 3.96 8.65
N GLN A 359 -30.58 5.16 9.25
CA GLN A 359 -30.90 5.31 10.65
C GLN A 359 -32.27 4.67 10.86
N GLU A 360 -32.34 3.60 11.65
CA GLU A 360 -33.61 3.13 12.16
C GLU A 360 -34.26 4.32 12.87
N ILE A 361 -35.38 4.78 12.31
CA ILE A 361 -36.21 5.79 12.93
C ILE A 361 -36.71 5.15 14.23
N SER A 362 -36.09 5.54 15.35
CA SER A 362 -36.59 5.25 16.69
C SER A 362 -37.93 5.96 16.87
N LEU A 363 -39.00 5.26 16.49
CA LEU A 363 -40.39 5.65 16.76
C LEU A 363 -40.66 5.40 18.24
N SER A 364 -40.18 6.31 19.08
CA SER A 364 -40.52 6.34 20.50
C SER A 364 -40.61 7.77 21.02
N GLN A 365 -41.33 8.64 20.30
CA GLN A 365 -41.84 9.89 20.88
C GLN A 365 -43.24 10.21 20.32
N HIS A 366 -44.19 10.40 21.25
CA HIS A 366 -45.49 11.06 21.09
C HIS A 366 -46.61 10.34 20.31
N LEU A 367 -47.33 9.43 21.00
CA LEU A 367 -48.73 9.14 20.68
C LEU A 367 -49.64 10.16 21.38
N ALA A 368 -50.06 11.20 20.65
CA ALA A 368 -51.32 11.88 20.92
C ALA A 368 -52.39 11.24 20.01
N PRO A 369 -53.59 10.90 20.53
CA PRO A 369 -54.61 10.22 19.74
C PRO A 369 -55.19 11.18 18.67
N PRO A 370 -55.49 10.68 17.45
CA PRO A 370 -56.05 11.51 16.40
C PRO A 370 -57.53 11.86 16.67
N PRO A 371 -58.03 12.99 16.14
CA PRO A 371 -59.43 13.36 16.26
C PRO A 371 -60.33 12.46 15.41
N ILE A 372 -61.49 12.10 15.97
CA ILE A 372 -62.52 11.29 15.35
C ILE A 372 -63.21 12.11 14.24
N ILE A 373 -63.12 11.66 12.98
CA ILE A 373 -63.88 12.19 11.85
C ILE A 373 -64.99 11.16 11.50
N PRO A 374 -66.27 11.56 11.42
CA PRO A 374 -67.37 10.65 11.13
C PRO A 374 -67.43 10.25 9.65
N SER A 375 -67.64 8.95 9.40
CA SER A 375 -67.71 8.32 8.08
C SER A 375 -68.99 8.67 7.31
N PRO A 376 -68.96 8.93 5.98
CA PRO A 376 -70.15 8.95 5.16
C PRO A 376 -70.56 7.53 4.68
N ARG A 377 -71.87 7.33 4.58
CA ARG A 377 -72.57 6.07 4.27
C ARG A 377 -72.28 5.53 2.85
N PRO A 378 -72.39 4.20 2.62
CA PRO A 378 -72.07 3.56 1.35
C PRO A 378 -73.12 3.85 0.26
N ARG A 379 -72.65 4.07 -0.98
CA ARG A 379 -73.49 4.10 -2.19
C ARG A 379 -73.26 2.83 -3.00
N LEU A 380 -74.36 2.20 -3.41
CA LEU A 380 -74.43 0.92 -4.10
C LEU A 380 -73.71 0.92 -5.47
N LEU A 381 -73.10 -0.23 -5.76
CA LEU A 381 -72.51 -0.65 -7.03
C LEU A 381 -73.59 -1.01 -8.08
N LEU A 382 -73.28 -0.78 -9.36
CA LEU A 382 -73.86 -1.50 -10.50
C LEU A 382 -72.75 -1.87 -11.51
N PRO A 383 -72.83 -3.02 -12.21
CA PRO A 383 -71.72 -3.63 -12.95
C PRO A 383 -71.88 -3.61 -14.48
N SER A 384 -70.76 -3.65 -15.22
CA SER A 384 -70.58 -4.19 -16.59
C SER A 384 -69.20 -3.73 -17.13
N SER A 385 -68.38 -4.44 -17.91
CA SER A 385 -68.36 -5.77 -18.56
C SER A 385 -66.92 -5.98 -19.12
N PRO A 386 -66.53 -7.19 -19.58
CA PRO A 386 -65.13 -7.61 -19.68
C PRO A 386 -64.46 -7.27 -21.02
N ARG A 387 -63.12 -7.12 -21.04
CA ARG A 387 -62.33 -7.06 -22.27
C ARG A 387 -61.21 -8.10 -22.26
N MET A 388 -61.20 -8.92 -23.30
CA MET A 388 -60.29 -10.05 -23.56
C MET A 388 -58.87 -9.63 -23.99
N PRO A 389 -57.86 -10.51 -23.83
CA PRO A 389 -56.47 -10.26 -24.21
C PRO A 389 -56.18 -10.65 -25.69
N PRO A 390 -55.20 -9.99 -26.36
CA PRO A 390 -54.65 -10.48 -27.61
C PRO A 390 -53.39 -11.37 -27.42
N PRO A 391 -53.01 -12.16 -28.45
CA PRO A 391 -52.38 -13.48 -28.31
C PRO A 391 -50.85 -13.51 -28.35
N GLN A 392 -50.29 -14.57 -27.77
CA GLN A 392 -48.89 -15.02 -27.88
C GLN A 392 -48.61 -15.69 -29.23
N GLN A 393 -47.39 -15.52 -29.76
CA GLN A 393 -46.78 -16.35 -30.80
C GLN A 393 -45.24 -16.19 -30.82
N PRO A 394 -44.46 -17.11 -31.43
CA PRO A 394 -43.65 -18.08 -30.69
C PRO A 394 -42.12 -17.98 -30.90
N SER A 395 -41.38 -18.63 -29.99
CA SER A 395 -39.93 -18.83 -30.00
C SER A 395 -39.41 -19.62 -31.22
N PRO A 396 -38.22 -19.29 -31.77
CA PRO A 396 -37.49 -20.17 -32.66
C PRO A 396 -36.44 -21.04 -31.93
N ARG A 397 -36.34 -22.27 -32.42
CA ARG A 397 -35.51 -23.41 -32.04
C ARG A 397 -33.99 -23.16 -32.05
N LEU A 398 -33.33 -23.87 -31.12
CA LEU A 398 -31.95 -24.32 -31.16
C LEU A 398 -31.66 -25.28 -32.34
N GLN A 399 -30.48 -25.15 -32.95
CA GLN A 399 -29.75 -26.24 -33.63
C GLN A 399 -28.22 -26.08 -33.44
N PRO A 400 -27.42 -27.16 -33.57
CA PRO A 400 -26.25 -27.38 -32.72
C PRO A 400 -24.88 -27.49 -33.43
N GLN A 401 -23.83 -27.49 -32.60
CA GLN A 401 -22.47 -28.04 -32.77
C GLN A 401 -21.47 -27.34 -33.71
N LEU A 402 -20.25 -27.08 -33.19
CA LEU A 402 -19.05 -27.82 -33.61
C LEU A 402 -17.86 -27.56 -32.66
N GLN A 403 -17.31 -28.65 -32.11
CA GLN A 403 -16.03 -28.73 -31.41
C GLN A 403 -14.87 -28.71 -32.42
N VAL A 404 -13.79 -27.98 -32.13
CA VAL A 404 -12.43 -28.31 -32.59
C VAL A 404 -11.40 -27.88 -31.53
N GLN A 405 -10.72 -28.85 -30.95
CA GLN A 405 -9.32 -28.77 -30.49
C GLN A 405 -8.50 -29.60 -31.49
N PRO A 406 -7.19 -29.37 -31.75
CA PRO A 406 -6.17 -29.82 -30.78
C PRO A 406 -4.73 -29.25 -30.84
N GLN A 407 -3.96 -29.66 -29.82
CA GLN A 407 -2.51 -29.96 -29.76
C GLN A 407 -1.51 -28.95 -29.15
N GLN A 408 -0.96 -29.41 -28.01
CA GLN A 408 0.31 -29.02 -27.39
C GLN A 408 1.52 -29.68 -28.08
N LYS A 409 2.69 -29.03 -28.01
CA LYS A 409 4.01 -29.71 -27.83
C LYS A 409 5.04 -28.76 -27.19
N PRO A 410 5.97 -29.26 -26.33
CA PRO A 410 6.77 -28.45 -25.41
C PRO A 410 8.19 -28.18 -25.90
N ARG A 411 8.81 -27.06 -25.51
CA ARG A 411 10.26 -26.80 -25.76
C ARG A 411 10.91 -25.92 -24.67
N LYS A 412 11.80 -26.54 -23.89
CA LYS A 412 13.12 -26.04 -23.46
C LYS A 412 13.30 -24.50 -23.36
N LEU A 413 12.55 -23.83 -22.48
CA LEU A 413 12.70 -22.39 -22.23
C LEU A 413 13.18 -22.07 -20.79
N ASP A 414 13.19 -23.05 -19.89
CA ASP A 414 13.26 -22.78 -18.45
C ASP A 414 14.66 -22.37 -17.94
N GLN A 415 15.75 -22.82 -18.57
CA GLN A 415 17.10 -22.47 -18.10
C GLN A 415 17.62 -21.11 -18.61
N GLN A 416 17.16 -20.63 -19.76
CA GLN A 416 17.54 -19.29 -20.26
C GLN A 416 16.70 -18.18 -19.62
N GLN A 417 15.47 -18.47 -19.17
CA GLN A 417 14.65 -17.53 -18.41
C GLN A 417 15.18 -17.30 -16.98
N GLN A 418 15.75 -18.31 -16.32
CA GLN A 418 16.36 -18.16 -14.98
C GLN A 418 17.57 -17.22 -14.96
N GLN A 419 18.43 -17.25 -15.98
CA GLN A 419 19.57 -16.32 -16.07
C GLN A 419 19.15 -14.89 -16.45
N HIS A 420 18.01 -14.72 -17.14
CA HIS A 420 17.44 -13.39 -17.41
C HIS A 420 16.72 -12.80 -16.18
N GLN A 421 16.15 -13.65 -15.32
CA GLN A 421 15.49 -13.28 -14.06
C GLN A 421 16.48 -12.67 -13.04
N GLN A 422 17.70 -13.20 -12.92
CA GLN A 422 18.74 -12.60 -12.06
C GLN A 422 19.31 -11.29 -12.62
N HIS A 423 19.41 -11.15 -13.95
CA HIS A 423 19.95 -9.94 -14.57
C HIS A 423 18.99 -8.73 -14.56
N GLN A 424 17.68 -8.96 -14.48
CA GLN A 424 16.67 -7.90 -14.41
C GLN A 424 16.59 -7.25 -13.02
N GLN A 425 16.86 -7.99 -11.95
CA GLN A 425 17.00 -7.42 -10.59
C GLN A 425 18.27 -6.54 -10.46
N GLN A 426 19.35 -6.88 -11.16
CA GLN A 426 20.59 -6.09 -11.13
C GLN A 426 20.61 -4.86 -12.05
N ARG A 427 19.71 -4.76 -13.04
CA ARG A 427 19.75 -3.70 -14.05
C ARG A 427 19.15 -2.36 -13.63
N TRP A 428 18.48 -2.29 -12.48
CA TRP A 428 17.94 -1.02 -11.96
C TRP A 428 18.97 -0.15 -11.22
N VAL A 429 20.18 -0.66 -10.98
CA VAL A 429 21.29 0.08 -10.34
C VAL A 429 22.13 0.91 -11.34
N ARG A 430 21.83 0.89 -12.65
CA ARG A 430 22.65 1.61 -13.67
C ARG A 430 21.90 2.51 -14.66
N ALA A 431 20.67 2.91 -14.37
CA ALA A 431 19.91 3.83 -15.24
C ALA A 431 19.72 5.24 -14.64
N GLY A 432 20.65 5.68 -13.78
CA GLY A 432 20.67 7.04 -13.20
C GLY A 432 21.94 7.85 -13.52
N GLY A 433 22.76 7.43 -14.48
CA GLY A 433 24.05 8.07 -14.78
C GLY A 433 24.36 8.15 -16.26
N ASN A 434 23.89 9.20 -16.93
CA ASN A 434 24.59 9.89 -18.01
C ASN A 434 23.71 10.99 -18.60
N LEU A 435 23.88 12.22 -18.13
CA LEU A 435 23.75 13.41 -18.97
C LEU A 435 24.65 14.52 -18.39
N ASN A 436 25.62 14.92 -19.21
CA ASN A 436 26.42 16.16 -19.20
C ASN A 436 27.91 16.02 -18.88
N ALA A 437 28.68 15.66 -19.91
CA ALA A 437 30.04 16.12 -20.09
C ALA A 437 30.10 16.94 -21.39
N ALA A 438 30.16 18.27 -21.27
CA ALA A 438 30.81 19.15 -22.25
C ALA A 438 31.01 20.54 -21.64
N THR A 439 32.18 21.12 -21.96
CA THR A 439 32.63 22.50 -21.73
C THR A 439 33.14 22.87 -20.33
N ALA A 440 34.46 22.78 -20.15
CA ALA A 440 35.29 23.89 -19.68
C ALA A 440 36.78 23.59 -19.94
N THR A 441 37.38 24.40 -20.82
CA THR A 441 38.81 24.44 -21.12
C THR A 441 39.46 25.57 -20.31
N THR A 442 40.77 25.45 -20.01
CA THR A 442 41.71 26.43 -19.40
C THR A 442 41.60 26.59 -17.87
N ALA A 443 42.64 26.66 -17.03
CA ALA A 443 44.09 26.90 -17.14
C ALA A 443 44.77 26.28 -15.87
N THR A 444 45.84 25.47 -15.98
CA THR A 444 47.28 25.79 -15.85
C THR A 444 47.86 25.80 -14.42
N ALA A 445 49.03 25.12 -14.29
CA ALA A 445 50.07 25.14 -13.24
C ALA A 445 49.86 24.20 -12.03
N ALA A 446 50.51 23.03 -12.01
CA ALA A 446 51.89 22.79 -11.51
C ALA A 446 51.96 22.91 -9.98
N ILE A 447 52.39 21.90 -9.22
CA ILE A 447 53.79 21.53 -9.04
C ILE A 447 53.90 20.08 -8.48
N THR A 448 54.82 19.33 -9.10
CA THR A 448 55.59 18.13 -8.68
C THR A 448 55.42 17.63 -7.24
N GLY A 449 55.17 16.33 -7.00
CA GLY A 449 56.17 15.26 -7.06
C GLY A 449 56.48 14.80 -5.62
N THR A 450 56.21 13.56 -5.22
CA THR A 450 57.22 12.50 -5.29
C THR A 450 56.61 11.16 -4.88
N SER A 451 57.09 10.14 -5.59
CA SER A 451 56.92 8.70 -5.39
C SER A 451 57.62 8.22 -4.09
N THR A 452 57.07 7.25 -3.37
CA THR A 452 57.60 5.87 -3.27
C THR A 452 57.03 5.09 -2.09
N ASN A 453 56.50 3.91 -2.41
CA ASN A 453 56.69 2.59 -1.76
C ASN A 453 56.73 2.44 -0.23
N PHE A 454 55.75 1.69 0.26
CA PHE A 454 55.91 0.66 1.32
C PHE A 454 56.87 -0.46 0.85
N PRO A 455 57.60 -1.16 1.76
CA PRO A 455 56.96 -2.27 2.48
C PRO A 455 57.48 -2.64 3.88
N ARG A 456 56.59 -3.38 4.59
CA ARG A 456 56.81 -4.38 5.67
C ARG A 456 57.44 -3.92 6.99
N HIS A 457 56.65 -3.98 8.06
CA HIS A 457 56.53 -5.22 8.86
C HIS A 457 55.20 -5.29 9.60
#